data_AF-A0A6U7KCD5-F1
#
_entry.id   AF-A0A6U7KCD5-F1
#
_cell.length_a   1.000
_cell.length_b   1.000
_cell.length_c   1.000
_cell.angle_alpha   90.00
_cell.angle_beta   90.00
_cell.angle_gamma   90.00
#
_symmetry.space_group_name_H-M   'P 1'
#
loop_
_entity.id
_entity.type
_entity.pdbx_description
1 polymer ?
#
loop_
_entity_poly.entity_id
_entity_poly.type
_entity_poly.pdbx_seq_one_letter_code
_entity_poly.pdbx_strand_id
1 'polypeptide(L)'
;ADARGGVAQEAVCVVAKDNQVLEFDLSLEESAERQAARLRFDVAKEAYSAILDGAKPNLIVEDAEARTKLRALVDAADAASQAGCIFGEELEVARKGLHMAEKFAETERLAREAQAQAQAAREAEVVRLAEAAIRANEAAEEARAQAVEAAQTLQSRFAQLVPEEPEVGGAPIRVQWPHGGQLQREFEPTATLEQVRAWVVVSYPADAPTALSEGFVLKTRPIPGTPPLILDESNKAMTVEAAGLRGQTLMFDA
;
A
#
# COMPACT_ATOMS: atom_id res chain seq x y z
N ALA A 1 -0.25 -9.74 86.52
CA ALA A 1 -1.12 -8.58 86.30
C ALA A 1 -0.91 -8.15 84.86
N ASP A 2 -1.90 -8.47 84.03
CA ASP A 2 -1.96 -8.15 82.61
C ASP A 2 -1.95 -6.66 82.35
N ALA A 3 -1.27 -6.24 81.28
CA ALA A 3 -1.42 -4.92 80.67
C ALA A 3 -1.67 -5.10 79.16
N ARG A 4 -2.87 -5.58 78.82
CA ARG A 4 -3.48 -5.41 77.49
C ARG A 4 -4.81 -4.72 77.70
N GLY A 5 -5.02 -3.57 77.06
CA GLY A 5 -6.29 -2.85 77.17
C GLY A 5 -6.23 -1.39 76.76
N GLY A 6 -5.59 -1.07 75.63
CA GLY A 6 -5.80 0.21 74.95
C GLY A 6 -6.90 0.00 73.92
N VAL A 7 -8.14 0.35 74.27
CA VAL A 7 -9.28 0.32 73.36
C VAL A 7 -9.05 1.43 72.33
N ALA A 8 -8.75 1.07 71.08
CA ALA A 8 -8.76 2.02 69.98
C ALA A 8 -10.21 2.52 69.84
N GLN A 9 -10.46 3.77 70.21
CA GLN A 9 -11.74 4.42 69.98
C GLN A 9 -11.89 4.62 68.47
N GLU A 10 -12.69 3.76 67.84
CA GLU A 10 -13.23 3.99 66.50
C GLU A 10 -14.10 5.25 66.55
N ALA A 11 -13.61 6.34 65.97
CA ALA A 11 -14.40 7.55 65.77
C ALA A 11 -15.34 7.31 64.58
N VAL A 12 -16.63 7.10 64.88
CA VAL A 12 -17.73 7.08 63.90
C VAL A 12 -18.31 8.49 63.81
N CYS A 13 -18.31 9.10 62.62
CA CYS A 13 -19.05 10.35 62.36
C CYS A 13 -20.18 10.10 61.36
N VAL A 14 -21.36 10.60 61.73
CA VAL A 14 -22.66 10.43 61.06
C VAL A 14 -22.89 11.53 60.01
N VAL A 15 -23.58 11.13 58.94
CA VAL A 15 -23.98 11.92 57.76
C VAL A 15 -25.05 12.98 58.09
N ALA A 16 -24.92 14.19 57.54
CA ALA A 16 -26.06 15.09 57.34
C ALA A 16 -26.46 15.07 55.86
N LYS A 17 -27.73 14.68 55.59
CA LYS A 17 -28.25 14.42 54.25
C LYS A 17 -28.90 15.64 53.59
N ASP A 18 -29.14 16.74 54.30
CA ASP A 18 -29.84 17.90 53.74
C ASP A 18 -29.27 19.22 54.31
N ASN A 19 -28.98 20.15 53.39
CA ASN A 19 -28.49 21.53 53.54
C ASN A 19 -26.97 21.76 53.47
N GLN A 20 -26.62 22.64 52.52
CA GLN A 20 -25.29 22.98 51.98
C GLN A 20 -24.35 23.73 52.94
N VAL A 21 -24.17 23.26 54.17
CA VAL A 21 -23.14 23.78 55.07
C VAL A 21 -22.43 22.61 55.75
N LEU A 22 -21.14 22.45 55.45
CA LEU A 22 -20.25 21.50 56.11
C LEU A 22 -19.91 22.02 57.51
N GLU A 23 -20.68 21.64 58.53
CA GLU A 23 -20.27 21.83 59.93
C GLU A 23 -19.54 20.57 60.43
N PHE A 24 -18.32 20.78 60.92
CA PHE A 24 -17.44 19.75 61.45
C PHE A 24 -17.46 19.84 62.98
N ASP A 25 -17.90 18.77 63.64
CA ASP A 25 -17.85 18.68 65.11
C ASP A 25 -16.42 18.34 65.55
N LEU A 26 -15.74 19.35 66.11
CA LEU A 26 -14.33 19.36 66.47
C LEU A 26 -14.16 18.99 67.94
N SER A 27 -13.96 17.71 68.25
CA SER A 27 -13.43 17.32 69.56
C SER A 27 -12.50 16.13 69.48
N LEU A 28 -11.36 16.31 68.82
CA LEU A 28 -10.11 15.54 69.00
C LEU A 28 -9.01 16.37 68.32
N GLU A 29 -7.90 16.60 69.02
CA GLU A 29 -6.76 17.40 68.54
C GLU A 29 -6.48 17.15 67.05
N GLU A 30 -6.65 18.17 66.21
CA GLU A 30 -6.28 18.09 64.80
C GLU A 30 -4.77 17.84 64.73
N SER A 31 -4.38 16.60 64.42
CA SER A 31 -3.00 16.29 64.08
C SER A 31 -2.53 17.25 62.98
N ALA A 32 -1.32 17.80 63.11
CA ALA A 32 -0.71 18.68 62.11
C ALA A 32 -0.74 18.07 60.69
N GLU A 33 -0.75 16.75 60.60
CA GLU A 33 -0.88 15.99 59.36
C GLU A 33 -2.26 16.15 58.70
N ARG A 34 -3.35 16.18 59.48
CA ARG A 34 -4.72 16.43 58.98
C ARG A 34 -4.87 17.86 58.48
N GLN A 35 -4.33 18.82 59.23
CA GLN A 35 -4.40 20.24 58.86
C GLN A 35 -3.60 20.51 57.56
N ALA A 36 -2.41 19.94 57.44
CA ALA A 36 -1.59 20.04 56.23
C ALA A 36 -2.26 19.38 55.01
N ALA A 37 -2.88 18.21 55.19
CA ALA A 37 -3.65 17.54 54.15
C ALA A 37 -4.85 18.37 53.67
N ARG A 38 -5.59 18.99 54.60
CA ARG A 38 -6.74 19.85 54.28
C ARG A 38 -6.33 21.08 53.46
N LEU A 39 -5.26 21.77 53.86
CA LEU A 39 -4.75 22.94 53.13
C LEU A 39 -4.34 22.58 51.69
N ARG A 40 -3.72 21.41 51.48
CA ARG A 40 -3.37 20.94 50.13
C ARG A 40 -4.61 20.68 49.27
N PHE A 41 -5.66 20.11 49.87
CA PHE A 41 -6.92 19.89 49.19
C PHE A 41 -7.61 21.21 48.80
N ASP A 42 -7.66 22.19 49.71
CA ASP A 42 -8.30 23.48 49.44
C ASP A 42 -7.60 24.25 48.31
N VAL A 43 -6.27 24.25 48.29
CA VAL A 43 -5.46 24.84 47.21
C VAL A 43 -5.72 24.12 45.88
N ALA A 44 -5.79 22.79 45.88
CA ALA A 44 -6.07 22.03 44.67
C ALA A 44 -7.53 22.23 44.17
N LYS A 45 -8.48 22.41 45.10
CA LYS A 45 -9.88 22.69 44.79
C LYS A 45 -10.03 24.06 44.15
N GLU A 46 -9.39 25.08 44.71
CA GLU A 46 -9.39 26.45 44.14
C GLU A 46 -8.78 26.48 42.74
N ALA A 47 -7.64 25.80 42.56
CA ALA A 47 -6.98 25.69 41.25
C ALA A 47 -7.82 24.96 40.19
N TYR A 48 -8.63 23.98 40.60
CA TYR A 48 -9.54 23.26 39.71
C TYR A 48 -10.82 24.06 39.43
N SER A 49 -11.42 24.72 40.43
CA SER A 49 -12.59 25.58 40.27
C SER A 49 -12.32 26.76 39.33
N ALA A 50 -11.12 27.33 39.39
CA ALA A 50 -10.69 28.40 38.47
C ALA A 50 -10.69 27.97 36.99
N ILE A 51 -10.57 26.66 36.69
CA ILE A 51 -10.73 26.12 35.33
C ILE A 51 -12.21 25.95 34.97
N LEU A 52 -13.03 25.50 35.92
CA LEU A 52 -14.47 25.28 35.72
C LEU A 52 -15.24 26.58 35.48
N ASP A 53 -14.88 27.66 36.17
CA ASP A 53 -15.53 28.97 36.03
C ASP A 53 -15.34 29.61 34.63
N GLY A 54 -14.47 29.02 33.79
CA GLY A 54 -14.27 29.42 32.40
C GLY A 54 -14.61 28.35 31.34
N ALA A 55 -14.89 27.10 31.72
CA ALA A 55 -14.98 25.97 30.79
C ALA A 55 -16.32 25.24 30.87
N LYS A 56 -16.87 24.82 29.72
CA LYS A 56 -18.04 23.93 29.70
C LYS A 56 -17.65 22.57 30.32
N PRO A 57 -18.54 21.88 31.06
CA PRO A 57 -18.24 20.62 31.75
C PRO A 57 -17.65 19.52 30.85
N ASN A 58 -17.92 19.57 29.54
CA ASN A 58 -17.43 18.61 28.56
C ASN A 58 -16.00 18.89 28.05
N LEU A 59 -15.39 20.04 28.36
CA LEU A 59 -14.03 20.41 27.89
C LEU A 59 -12.88 19.84 28.75
N ILE A 60 -13.17 19.35 29.95
CA ILE A 60 -12.15 18.89 30.91
C ILE A 60 -11.44 17.61 30.42
N VAL A 61 -12.10 16.84 29.55
CA VAL A 61 -11.59 15.57 29.01
C VAL A 61 -10.50 15.80 27.96
N GLU A 62 -10.57 16.89 27.20
CA GLU A 62 -9.69 17.16 26.05
C GLU A 62 -8.51 18.07 26.40
N ASP A 63 -8.63 18.90 27.45
CA ASP A 63 -7.58 19.83 27.88
C ASP A 63 -6.56 19.16 28.82
N ALA A 64 -5.29 19.11 28.37
CA ALA A 64 -4.19 18.53 29.13
C ALA A 64 -3.90 19.27 30.45
N GLU A 65 -4.09 20.59 30.49
CA GLU A 65 -3.92 21.40 31.70
C GLU A 65 -5.05 21.10 32.70
N ALA A 66 -6.30 21.03 32.23
CA ALA A 66 -7.45 20.69 33.05
C ALA A 66 -7.34 19.28 33.66
N ARG A 67 -6.88 18.28 32.89
CA ARG A 67 -6.62 16.93 33.39
C ARG A 67 -5.52 16.90 34.46
N THR A 68 -4.47 17.70 34.29
CA THR A 68 -3.36 17.77 35.26
C THR A 68 -3.83 18.35 36.59
N LYS A 69 -4.63 19.42 36.58
CA LYS A 69 -5.18 20.02 37.80
C LYS A 69 -6.25 19.13 38.45
N LEU A 70 -7.08 18.44 37.66
CA LEU A 70 -8.02 17.43 38.17
C LEU A 70 -7.31 16.27 38.86
N ARG A 71 -6.20 15.79 38.28
CA ARG A 71 -5.37 14.76 38.93
C ARG A 71 -4.79 15.24 40.25
N ALA A 72 -4.23 16.45 40.28
CA ALA A 72 -3.71 17.04 41.51
C ALA A 72 -4.77 17.19 42.61
N LEU A 73 -6.02 17.52 42.24
CA LEU A 73 -7.16 17.57 43.16
C LEU A 73 -7.50 16.18 43.72
N VAL A 74 -7.57 15.16 42.86
CA VAL A 74 -7.83 13.77 43.29
C VAL A 74 -6.70 13.26 44.19
N ASP A 75 -5.44 13.49 43.84
CA ASP A 75 -4.28 13.08 44.64
C ASP A 75 -4.26 13.76 46.01
N ALA A 76 -4.57 15.06 46.07
CA ALA A 76 -4.66 15.81 47.32
C ALA A 76 -5.81 15.30 48.20
N ALA A 77 -6.94 14.93 47.60
CA ALA A 77 -8.08 14.37 48.31
C ALA A 77 -7.81 12.95 48.83
N ASP A 78 -7.09 12.13 48.07
CA ASP A 78 -6.69 10.78 48.48
C ASP A 78 -5.73 10.85 49.68
N ALA A 79 -4.75 11.76 49.64
CA ALA A 79 -3.85 12.00 50.76
C ALA A 79 -4.58 12.48 52.02
N ALA A 80 -5.57 13.35 51.86
CA ALA A 80 -6.40 13.81 52.97
C ALA A 80 -7.34 12.74 53.51
N SER A 81 -7.85 11.87 52.65
CA SER A 81 -8.69 10.74 53.06
C SER A 81 -7.89 9.72 53.88
N GLN A 82 -6.64 9.45 53.48
CA GLN A 82 -5.71 8.63 54.26
C GLN A 82 -5.38 9.23 55.63
N ALA A 83 -5.39 10.57 55.77
CA ALA A 83 -5.24 11.26 57.05
C ALA A 83 -6.53 11.24 57.92
N GLY A 84 -7.64 10.71 57.40
CA GLY A 84 -8.92 10.59 58.09
C GLY A 84 -9.95 11.67 57.74
N CYS A 85 -9.75 12.43 56.66
CA CYS A 85 -10.76 13.37 56.16
C CYS A 85 -11.85 12.63 55.36
N ILE A 86 -13.11 13.03 55.54
CA ILE A 86 -14.25 12.49 54.78
C ILE A 86 -14.63 13.50 53.70
N PHE A 87 -14.78 13.02 52.47
CA PHE A 87 -15.17 13.81 51.30
C PHE A 87 -16.55 13.41 50.80
N GLY A 88 -17.31 14.38 50.27
CA GLY A 88 -18.64 14.15 49.70
C GLY A 88 -18.63 13.66 48.25
N GLU A 89 -19.83 13.56 47.65
CA GLU A 89 -20.07 13.05 46.28
C GLU A 89 -19.28 13.79 45.19
N GLU A 90 -18.92 15.05 45.41
CA GLU A 90 -18.11 15.88 44.48
C GLU A 90 -16.76 15.22 44.14
N LEU A 91 -16.13 14.55 45.11
CA LEU A 91 -14.85 13.89 44.88
C LEU A 91 -14.99 12.60 44.06
N GLU A 92 -16.09 11.86 44.27
CA GLU A 92 -16.37 10.67 43.46
C GLU A 92 -16.63 11.04 42.00
N VAL A 93 -17.30 12.17 41.76
CA VAL A 93 -17.51 12.74 40.43
C VAL A 93 -16.18 13.14 39.81
N ALA A 94 -15.29 13.80 40.56
CA ALA A 94 -13.95 14.17 40.10
C ALA A 94 -13.09 12.93 39.75
N ARG A 95 -13.11 11.87 40.57
CA ARG A 95 -12.41 10.60 40.29
C ARG A 95 -12.93 9.92 39.03
N LYS A 96 -14.27 9.84 38.86
CA LYS A 96 -14.89 9.27 37.65
C LYS A 96 -14.53 10.09 36.41
N GLY A 97 -14.57 11.42 36.52
CA GLY A 97 -14.16 12.34 35.45
C GLY A 97 -12.69 12.14 35.05
N LEU A 98 -11.78 12.03 36.01
CA LEU A 98 -10.36 11.78 35.77
C LEU A 98 -10.14 10.44 35.07
N HIS A 99 -10.76 9.37 35.57
CA HIS A 99 -10.66 8.03 34.97
C HIS A 99 -11.17 8.00 33.52
N MET A 100 -12.29 8.66 33.24
CA MET A 100 -12.82 8.78 31.88
C MET A 100 -11.88 9.59 30.98
N ALA A 101 -11.29 10.68 31.50
CA ALA A 101 -10.37 11.53 30.75
C ALA A 101 -9.05 10.81 30.40
N GLU A 102 -8.52 10.01 31.33
CA GLU A 102 -7.35 9.15 31.10
C GLU A 102 -7.63 8.08 30.05
N LYS A 103 -8.77 7.39 30.17
CA LYS A 103 -9.18 6.36 29.21
C LYS A 103 -9.37 6.93 27.81
N PHE A 104 -9.95 8.13 27.71
CA PHE A 104 -10.10 8.83 26.43
C PHE A 104 -8.74 9.18 25.82
N ALA A 105 -7.84 9.78 26.62
CA ALA A 105 -6.49 10.13 26.17
C ALA A 105 -5.70 8.90 25.70
N GLU A 106 -5.81 7.78 26.41
CA GLU A 106 -5.16 6.53 26.02
C GLU A 106 -5.74 5.98 24.72
N THR A 107 -7.07 5.98 24.58
CA THR A 107 -7.74 5.52 23.35
C THR A 107 -7.34 6.37 22.15
N GLU A 108 -7.28 7.69 22.32
CA GLU A 108 -6.86 8.62 21.28
C GLU A 108 -5.39 8.39 20.89
N ARG A 109 -4.50 8.19 21.86
CA ARG A 109 -3.09 7.86 21.60
C ARG A 109 -2.96 6.58 20.78
N LEU A 110 -3.64 5.51 21.19
CA LEU A 110 -3.64 4.23 20.47
C LEU A 110 -4.22 4.38 19.06
N ALA A 111 -5.28 5.17 18.88
CA ALA A 111 -5.87 5.43 17.57
C ALA A 111 -4.90 6.19 16.66
N ARG A 112 -4.21 7.21 17.17
CA ARG A 112 -3.20 7.97 16.42
C ARG A 112 -2.00 7.10 16.06
N GLU A 113 -1.51 6.27 16.98
CA GLU A 113 -0.42 5.32 16.71
C GLU A 113 -0.82 4.29 15.64
N ALA A 114 -2.02 3.71 15.75
CA ALA A 114 -2.53 2.77 14.75
C ALA A 114 -2.72 3.44 13.37
N GLN A 115 -3.20 4.68 13.33
CA GLN A 115 -3.33 5.44 12.10
C GLN A 115 -1.97 5.73 11.46
N ALA A 116 -0.99 6.16 12.26
CA ALA A 116 0.37 6.42 11.79
C ALA A 116 1.03 5.13 11.25
N GLN A 117 0.87 4.00 11.94
CA GLN A 117 1.35 2.70 11.48
C GLN A 117 0.67 2.26 10.18
N ALA A 118 -0.66 2.43 10.08
CA ALA A 118 -1.40 2.10 8.87
C ALA A 118 -0.98 2.98 7.69
N GLN A 119 -0.71 4.27 7.91
CA GLN A 119 -0.21 5.16 6.89
C GLN A 119 1.22 4.78 6.45
N ALA A 120 2.13 4.54 7.40
CA ALA A 120 3.49 4.10 7.11
C ALA A 120 3.51 2.77 6.33
N ALA A 121 2.63 1.82 6.68
CA ALA A 121 2.51 0.56 5.95
C ALA A 121 2.00 0.76 4.51
N ARG A 122 1.05 1.68 4.29
CA ARG A 122 0.57 2.02 2.94
C ARG A 122 1.65 2.71 2.11
N GLU A 123 2.38 3.64 2.70
CA GLU A 123 3.49 4.33 2.02
C GLU A 123 4.60 3.35 1.65
N ALA A 124 4.97 2.43 2.55
CA ALA A 124 5.95 1.39 2.27
C ALA A 124 5.50 0.46 1.13
N GLU A 125 4.23 0.07 1.09
CA GLU A 125 3.68 -0.76 0.02
C GLU A 125 3.66 -0.03 -1.32
N VAL A 126 3.31 1.26 -1.34
CA VAL A 126 3.37 2.09 -2.56
C VAL A 126 4.79 2.17 -3.10
N VAL A 127 5.79 2.39 -2.24
CA VAL A 127 7.21 2.41 -2.64
C VAL A 127 7.63 1.06 -3.20
N ARG A 128 7.27 -0.05 -2.55
CA ARG A 128 7.58 -1.41 -3.01
C ARG A 128 6.98 -1.71 -4.39
N LEU A 129 5.73 -1.31 -4.62
CA LEU A 129 5.06 -1.47 -5.91
C LEU A 129 5.69 -0.58 -6.99
N ALA A 130 6.05 0.65 -6.66
CA ALA A 130 6.73 1.55 -7.59
C ALA A 130 8.11 1.00 -8.02
N GLU A 131 8.92 0.51 -7.07
CA GLU A 131 10.20 -0.13 -7.38
C GLU A 131 10.05 -1.40 -8.22
N ALA A 132 9.03 -2.22 -7.94
CA ALA A 132 8.74 -3.41 -8.73
C ALA A 132 8.34 -3.05 -10.17
N ALA A 133 7.55 -1.98 -10.35
CA ALA A 133 7.17 -1.48 -11.67
C ALA A 133 8.37 -0.93 -12.45
N ILE A 134 9.28 -0.19 -11.80
CA ILE A 134 10.52 0.30 -12.41
C ILE A 134 11.37 -0.88 -12.90
N ARG A 135 11.64 -1.86 -12.03
CA ARG A 135 12.44 -3.05 -12.41
C ARG A 135 11.79 -3.85 -13.53
N ALA A 136 10.46 -3.99 -13.53
CA ALA A 136 9.75 -4.68 -14.61
C ALA A 136 9.85 -3.92 -15.94
N ASN A 137 9.78 -2.59 -15.91
CA ASN A 137 9.94 -1.75 -17.09
C ASN A 137 11.37 -1.78 -17.63
N GLU A 138 12.38 -1.69 -16.76
CA GLU A 138 13.79 -1.83 -17.14
C GLU A 138 14.06 -3.19 -17.79
N ALA A 139 13.59 -4.29 -17.19
CA ALA A 139 13.72 -5.62 -17.77
C ALA A 139 13.00 -5.78 -19.12
N ALA A 140 11.84 -5.12 -19.29
CA ALA A 140 11.11 -5.12 -20.55
C ALA A 140 11.86 -4.35 -21.65
N GLU A 141 12.44 -3.20 -21.33
CA GLU A 141 13.28 -2.42 -22.27
C GLU A 141 14.57 -3.16 -22.64
N GLU A 142 15.23 -3.82 -21.68
CA GLU A 142 16.40 -4.66 -21.95
C GLU A 142 16.04 -5.84 -22.86
N ALA A 143 14.94 -6.54 -22.58
CA ALA A 143 14.46 -7.63 -23.43
C ALA A 143 14.11 -7.14 -24.85
N ARG A 144 13.50 -5.95 -24.96
CA ARG A 144 13.21 -5.32 -26.26
C ARG A 144 14.49 -4.97 -27.01
N ALA A 145 15.49 -4.40 -26.35
CA ALA A 145 16.78 -4.08 -26.96
C ALA A 145 17.50 -5.33 -27.48
N GLN A 146 17.52 -6.41 -26.67
CA GLN A 146 18.09 -7.69 -27.08
C GLN A 146 17.33 -8.31 -28.26
N ALA A 147 16.00 -8.22 -28.28
CA ALA A 147 15.19 -8.72 -29.39
C ALA A 147 15.48 -7.94 -30.69
N VAL A 148 15.63 -6.61 -30.61
CA VAL A 148 16.00 -5.77 -31.76
C VAL A 148 17.40 -6.12 -32.27
N GLU A 149 18.38 -6.28 -31.38
CA GLU A 149 19.75 -6.67 -31.76
C GLU A 149 19.79 -8.07 -32.41
N ALA A 150 19.05 -9.02 -31.86
CA ALA A 150 18.91 -10.36 -32.44
C ALA A 150 18.24 -10.31 -33.82
N ALA A 151 17.19 -9.50 -33.98
CA ALA A 151 16.53 -9.29 -35.26
C ALA A 151 17.47 -8.66 -36.29
N GLN A 152 18.26 -7.64 -35.92
CA GLN A 152 19.25 -7.01 -36.81
C GLN A 152 20.37 -7.97 -37.22
N THR A 153 20.83 -8.81 -36.30
CA THR A 153 21.82 -9.86 -36.58
C THR A 153 21.25 -10.86 -37.59
N LEU A 154 19.99 -11.27 -37.39
CA LEU A 154 19.29 -12.18 -38.30
C LEU A 154 19.11 -11.54 -39.69
N GLN A 155 18.63 -10.30 -39.75
CA GLN A 155 18.50 -9.54 -40.99
C GLN A 155 19.83 -9.43 -41.74
N SER A 156 20.93 -9.14 -41.03
CA SER A 156 22.27 -9.02 -41.64
C SER A 156 22.75 -10.34 -42.24
N ARG A 157 22.47 -11.47 -41.57
CA ARG A 157 22.79 -12.81 -42.06
C ARG A 157 21.99 -13.17 -43.31
N PHE A 158 20.70 -12.82 -43.34
CA PHE A 158 19.81 -13.16 -44.46
C PHE A 158 19.87 -12.16 -45.62
N ALA A 159 20.36 -10.94 -45.42
CA ALA A 159 20.45 -9.90 -46.44
C ALA A 159 21.19 -10.36 -47.71
N GLN A 160 22.23 -11.19 -47.55
CA GLN A 160 23.03 -11.71 -48.67
C GLN A 160 22.28 -12.75 -49.52
N LEU A 161 21.21 -13.34 -48.98
CA LEU A 161 20.40 -14.35 -49.67
C LEU A 161 19.22 -13.72 -50.42
N VAL A 162 18.94 -12.43 -50.22
CA VAL A 162 17.79 -11.78 -50.86
C VAL A 162 18.14 -11.43 -52.31
N PRO A 163 17.50 -12.06 -53.31
CA PRO A 163 17.74 -11.71 -54.72
C PRO A 163 17.20 -10.30 -55.00
N GLU A 164 17.67 -9.67 -56.08
CA GLU A 164 17.09 -8.43 -56.59
C GLU A 164 15.66 -8.68 -57.13
N GLU A 165 14.84 -7.63 -57.15
CA GLU A 165 13.47 -7.74 -57.67
C GLU A 165 13.52 -7.73 -59.20
N PRO A 166 12.87 -8.67 -59.91
CA PRO A 166 12.89 -8.70 -61.36
C PRO A 166 12.15 -7.47 -61.93
N GLU A 167 12.72 -6.85 -62.96
CA GLU A 167 12.09 -5.70 -63.62
C GLU A 167 10.85 -6.08 -64.44
N VAL A 168 10.80 -7.33 -64.95
CA VAL A 168 9.71 -7.85 -65.79
C VAL A 168 9.54 -9.36 -65.56
N GLY A 169 8.28 -9.81 -65.43
CA GLY A 169 7.94 -11.23 -65.52
C GLY A 169 8.03 -12.03 -64.22
N GLY A 170 8.11 -11.35 -63.07
CA GLY A 170 8.16 -12.00 -61.77
C GLY A 170 6.84 -12.62 -61.30
N ALA A 171 6.94 -13.52 -60.34
CA ALA A 171 5.82 -14.05 -59.58
C ALA A 171 5.57 -13.16 -58.35
N PRO A 172 4.41 -12.49 -58.24
CA PRO A 172 4.11 -11.65 -57.09
C PRO A 172 3.83 -12.53 -55.88
N ILE A 173 4.56 -12.28 -54.79
CA ILE A 173 4.37 -12.94 -53.48
C ILE A 173 3.95 -11.88 -52.48
N ARG A 174 2.88 -12.18 -51.74
CA ARG A 174 2.36 -11.32 -50.67
C ARG A 174 2.63 -11.96 -49.32
N VAL A 175 2.98 -11.17 -48.32
CA VAL A 175 3.20 -11.65 -46.95
C VAL A 175 2.37 -10.81 -46.01
N GLN A 176 1.53 -11.47 -45.22
CA GLN A 176 0.72 -10.85 -44.18
C GLN A 176 1.48 -10.89 -42.86
N TRP A 177 1.72 -9.73 -42.26
CA TRP A 177 2.37 -9.65 -40.95
C TRP A 177 1.43 -10.12 -39.82
N PRO A 178 1.97 -10.70 -38.73
CA PRO A 178 1.16 -11.15 -37.60
C PRO A 178 0.49 -9.99 -36.84
N HIS A 179 1.12 -8.82 -36.85
CA HIS A 179 0.64 -7.58 -36.21
C HIS A 179 -0.16 -6.68 -37.17
N GLY A 180 -0.50 -7.17 -38.37
CA GLY A 180 -1.20 -6.41 -39.39
C GLY A 180 -0.29 -5.70 -40.40
N GLY A 181 -0.87 -5.33 -41.55
CA GLY A 181 -0.11 -4.86 -42.71
C GLY A 181 0.30 -5.99 -43.66
N GLN A 182 0.70 -5.61 -44.86
CA GLN A 182 1.05 -6.56 -45.92
C GLN A 182 2.28 -6.06 -46.68
N LEU A 183 3.17 -6.99 -47.01
CA LEU A 183 4.29 -6.78 -47.91
C LEU A 183 3.99 -7.46 -49.24
N GLN A 184 4.45 -6.89 -50.35
CA GLN A 184 4.40 -7.52 -51.66
C GLN A 184 5.72 -7.26 -52.38
N ARG A 185 6.21 -8.30 -53.08
CA ARG A 185 7.38 -8.21 -53.95
C ARG A 185 7.29 -9.26 -55.05
N GLU A 186 7.90 -8.98 -56.19
CA GLU A 186 8.06 -9.95 -57.27
C GLU A 186 9.33 -10.80 -57.08
N PHE A 187 9.24 -12.09 -57.43
CA PHE A 187 10.36 -13.02 -57.41
C PHE A 187 10.49 -13.71 -58.76
N GLU A 188 11.72 -13.99 -59.18
CA GLU A 188 11.98 -14.87 -60.31
C GLU A 188 11.33 -16.26 -60.08
N PRO A 189 10.75 -16.91 -61.11
CA PRO A 189 10.16 -18.25 -60.96
C PRO A 189 11.16 -19.31 -60.43
N THR A 190 12.44 -19.11 -60.71
CA THR A 190 13.56 -19.95 -60.28
C THR A 190 14.10 -19.61 -58.88
N ALA A 191 13.65 -18.51 -58.28
CA ALA A 191 14.02 -18.15 -56.92
C ALA A 191 13.57 -19.25 -55.94
N THR A 192 14.36 -19.51 -54.91
CA THR A 192 14.11 -20.58 -53.95
C THR A 192 13.22 -20.11 -52.79
N LEU A 193 12.56 -21.05 -52.11
CA LEU A 193 11.78 -20.74 -50.90
C LEU A 193 12.67 -20.18 -49.78
N GLU A 194 13.94 -20.57 -49.72
CA GLU A 194 14.94 -19.96 -48.83
C GLU A 194 15.09 -18.46 -49.08
N GLN A 195 15.16 -18.04 -50.35
CA GLN A 195 15.27 -16.64 -50.74
C GLN A 195 14.01 -15.84 -50.39
N VAL A 196 12.82 -16.45 -50.52
CA VAL A 196 11.55 -15.84 -50.08
C VAL A 196 11.55 -15.66 -48.56
N ARG A 197 11.96 -16.69 -47.79
CA ARG A 197 12.10 -16.59 -46.33
C ARG A 197 13.12 -15.53 -45.93
N ALA A 198 14.27 -15.47 -46.61
CA ALA A 198 15.30 -14.46 -46.37
C ALA A 198 14.77 -13.04 -46.55
N TRP A 199 14.01 -12.81 -47.64
CA TRP A 199 13.39 -11.52 -47.89
C TRP A 199 12.39 -11.13 -46.79
N VAL A 200 11.60 -12.10 -46.32
CA VAL A 200 10.66 -11.88 -45.20
C VAL A 200 11.40 -11.46 -43.93
N VAL A 201 12.50 -12.14 -43.59
CA VAL A 201 13.34 -11.78 -42.44
C VAL A 201 13.86 -10.34 -42.57
N VAL A 202 14.44 -10.02 -43.72
CA VAL A 202 15.08 -8.72 -43.98
C VAL A 202 14.07 -7.59 -44.00
N SER A 203 12.85 -7.85 -44.47
CA SER A 203 11.78 -6.84 -44.56
C SER A 203 10.95 -6.71 -43.28
N TYR A 204 11.11 -7.62 -42.32
CA TYR A 204 10.37 -7.60 -41.07
C TYR A 204 10.91 -6.49 -40.16
N PRO A 205 10.09 -5.57 -39.62
CA PRO A 205 10.60 -4.51 -38.75
C PRO A 205 11.28 -5.09 -37.51
N ALA A 206 12.50 -4.65 -37.22
CA ALA A 206 13.28 -5.16 -36.08
C ALA A 206 12.61 -4.81 -34.73
N ASP A 207 11.83 -3.73 -34.70
CA ASP A 207 11.10 -3.22 -33.53
C ASP A 207 9.62 -3.63 -33.50
N ALA A 208 9.21 -4.59 -34.33
CA ALA A 208 7.83 -5.07 -34.37
C ALA A 208 7.39 -5.63 -33.00
N PRO A 209 6.09 -5.53 -32.65
CA PRO A 209 5.57 -6.03 -31.36
C PRO A 209 5.83 -7.51 -31.10
N THR A 210 5.90 -8.30 -32.17
CA THR A 210 6.27 -9.71 -32.12
C THR A 210 7.64 -9.85 -32.76
N ALA A 211 8.66 -10.19 -31.98
CA ALA A 211 10.00 -10.40 -32.51
C ALA A 211 10.02 -11.63 -33.43
N LEU A 212 10.72 -11.50 -34.56
CA LEU A 212 10.93 -12.62 -35.46
C LEU A 212 12.06 -13.51 -34.92
N SER A 213 11.78 -14.79 -34.70
CA SER A 213 12.79 -15.77 -34.27
C SER A 213 13.30 -16.59 -35.46
N GLU A 214 14.45 -17.25 -35.34
CA GLU A 214 15.00 -18.12 -36.40
C GLU A 214 14.04 -19.26 -36.80
N GLY A 215 13.18 -19.69 -35.88
CA GLY A 215 12.21 -20.77 -36.08
C GLY A 215 10.90 -20.34 -36.71
N PHE A 216 10.78 -19.11 -37.23
CA PHE A 216 9.52 -18.68 -37.85
C PHE A 216 9.18 -19.55 -39.08
N VAL A 217 7.88 -19.84 -39.19
CA VAL A 217 7.32 -20.64 -40.26
C VAL A 217 6.33 -19.78 -41.03
N LEU A 218 6.41 -19.85 -42.36
CA LEU A 218 5.42 -19.24 -43.24
C LEU A 218 4.53 -20.33 -43.82
N LYS A 219 3.27 -20.03 -44.03
CA LYS A 219 2.34 -20.91 -44.72
C LYS A 219 1.52 -20.15 -45.75
N THR A 220 1.11 -20.80 -46.83
CA THR A 220 0.14 -20.20 -47.75
C THR A 220 -1.21 -20.03 -47.08
N ARG A 221 -1.92 -18.96 -47.44
CA ARG A 221 -3.31 -18.75 -47.02
C ARG A 221 -4.16 -19.94 -47.45
N PRO A 222 -5.00 -20.51 -46.57
CA PRO A 222 -5.84 -21.64 -46.91
C PRO A 222 -6.75 -21.31 -48.10
N ILE A 223 -6.78 -22.20 -49.09
CA ILE A 223 -7.72 -22.17 -50.20
C ILE A 223 -8.57 -23.43 -50.11
N PRO A 224 -9.91 -23.35 -50.21
CA PRO A 224 -10.77 -24.54 -50.19
C PRO A 224 -10.32 -25.58 -51.22
N GLY A 225 -10.07 -26.81 -50.76
CA GLY A 225 -9.64 -27.92 -51.62
C GLY A 225 -8.14 -28.06 -51.84
N THR A 226 -7.30 -27.14 -51.33
CA THR A 226 -5.84 -27.21 -51.45
C THR A 226 -5.20 -27.14 -50.05
N PRO A 227 -4.37 -28.12 -49.65
CA PRO A 227 -3.66 -28.05 -48.37
C PRO A 227 -2.69 -26.86 -48.37
N PRO A 228 -2.53 -26.14 -47.24
CA PRO A 228 -1.57 -25.06 -47.15
C PRO A 228 -0.15 -25.61 -47.32
N LEU A 229 0.66 -24.93 -48.12
CA LEU A 229 2.09 -25.20 -48.21
C LEU A 229 2.77 -24.49 -47.04
N ILE A 230 3.50 -25.24 -46.24
CA ILE A 230 4.33 -24.73 -45.14
C ILE A 230 5.74 -24.54 -45.69
N LEU A 231 6.30 -23.35 -45.57
CA LEU A 231 7.67 -23.01 -45.95
C LEU A 231 8.57 -23.24 -44.73
N ASP A 232 9.35 -24.32 -44.77
CA ASP A 232 10.24 -24.74 -43.70
C ASP A 232 11.59 -25.21 -44.26
N GLU A 233 12.45 -25.77 -43.41
CA GLU A 233 13.77 -26.26 -43.84
C GLU A 233 13.70 -27.43 -44.83
N SER A 234 12.60 -28.19 -44.87
CA SER A 234 12.46 -29.38 -45.71
C SER A 234 12.30 -29.06 -47.19
N ASN A 235 11.78 -27.86 -47.51
CA ASN A 235 11.51 -27.43 -48.89
C ASN A 235 12.27 -26.16 -49.31
N LYS A 236 13.29 -25.76 -48.54
CA LYS A 236 14.04 -24.52 -48.79
C LYS A 236 14.62 -24.39 -50.21
N ALA A 237 15.02 -25.51 -50.83
CA ALA A 237 15.58 -25.55 -52.19
C ALA A 237 14.51 -25.62 -53.30
N MET A 238 13.23 -25.75 -52.96
CA MET A 238 12.14 -25.71 -53.92
C MET A 238 12.04 -24.31 -54.52
N THR A 239 11.69 -24.22 -55.81
CA THR A 239 11.54 -22.92 -56.48
C THR A 239 10.13 -22.36 -56.27
N VAL A 240 9.99 -21.04 -56.42
CA VAL A 240 8.69 -20.33 -56.36
C VAL A 240 7.68 -20.92 -57.34
N GLU A 241 8.12 -21.29 -58.54
CA GLU A 241 7.28 -21.95 -59.55
C GLU A 241 6.86 -23.35 -59.12
N ALA A 242 7.80 -24.20 -58.69
CA ALA A 242 7.51 -25.57 -58.26
C ALA A 242 6.60 -25.62 -57.03
N ALA A 243 6.70 -24.62 -56.16
CA ALA A 243 5.86 -24.44 -54.99
C ALA A 243 4.47 -23.86 -55.30
N GLY A 244 4.22 -23.40 -56.53
CA GLY A 244 2.94 -22.80 -56.92
C GLY A 244 2.61 -21.51 -56.18
N LEU A 245 3.63 -20.74 -55.77
CA LEU A 245 3.45 -19.53 -54.95
C LEU A 245 2.97 -18.29 -55.71
N ARG A 246 2.85 -18.38 -57.04
CA ARG A 246 2.45 -17.24 -57.88
C ARG A 246 1.09 -16.70 -57.45
N GLY A 247 1.05 -15.45 -56.98
CA GLY A 247 -0.18 -14.78 -56.54
C GLY A 247 -0.72 -15.26 -55.19
N GLN A 248 0.03 -16.11 -54.46
CA GLN A 248 -0.35 -16.55 -53.14
C GLN A 248 -0.01 -15.51 -52.07
N THR A 249 -0.78 -15.54 -50.98
CA THR A 249 -0.46 -14.81 -49.76
C THR A 249 0.12 -15.76 -48.73
N LEU A 250 1.32 -15.47 -48.24
CA LEU A 250 1.96 -16.14 -47.12
C LEU A 250 1.53 -15.49 -45.81
N MET A 251 1.41 -16.30 -44.76
CA MET A 251 1.06 -15.89 -43.40
C MET A 251 2.01 -16.58 -42.44
N PHE A 252 2.25 -15.98 -41.28
CA PHE A 252 2.99 -16.63 -40.20
C PHE A 252 2.17 -17.79 -39.64
N ASP A 253 2.82 -18.92 -39.41
CA ASP A 253 2.24 -20.00 -38.61
C ASP A 253 2.43 -19.67 -37.13
N ALA A 254 1.37 -19.80 -36.35
CA ALA A 254 1.32 -19.40 -34.94
C ALA A 254 1.74 -20.55 -34.02
#